data_AF-A0A6H1R361-F1
#
_entry.id   AF-A0A6H1R361-F1
#
_cell.length_a   1.000
_cell.length_b   1.000
_cell.length_c   1.000
_cell.angle_alpha   90.00
_cell.angle_beta   90.00
_cell.angle_gamma   90.00
#
_symmetry.space_group_name_H-M   'P 1'
#
loop_
_entity.id
_entity.type
_entity.pdbx_description
1 polymer ?
#
loop_
_entity_poly.entity_id
_entity_poly.type
_entity_poly.pdbx_seq_one_letter_code
_entity_poly.pdbx_strand_id
1 'polypeptide(L)' 'MRDQSRAGVREGDCAEVGRIGDGAAVRDTKNRAAGCFTTTAGQSAAFVAAVNADV' A
#
# COMPACT_ATOMS: atom_id res chain seq x y z
N MET A 1 -2.44 -2.02 -15.85
CA MET A 1 -2.02 -1.27 -14.65
C MET A 1 -1.68 0.15 -15.12
N ARG A 2 -2.62 1.10 -15.02
CA ARG A 2 -2.37 2.50 -15.40
C ARG A 2 -1.52 3.13 -14.30
N ASP A 3 -0.40 3.72 -14.70
CA ASP A 3 0.57 4.42 -13.87
C ASP A 3 -0.14 5.44 -12.96
N GLN A 4 0.07 5.34 -11.63
CA GLN A 4 -0.60 6.17 -10.65
C GLN A 4 0.38 7.16 -10.03
N SER A 5 0.12 8.43 -10.32
CA SER A 5 0.36 9.61 -9.50
C SER A 5 1.66 9.64 -8.69
N ARG A 6 2.69 10.20 -9.32
CA ARG A 6 3.96 10.60 -8.69
C ARG A 6 3.74 11.78 -7.72
N ALA A 7 3.48 11.49 -6.44
CA ALA A 7 3.97 12.34 -5.36
C ALA A 7 5.47 12.06 -5.26
N GLY A 8 6.30 13.11 -5.37
CA GLY A 8 7.74 12.98 -5.63
C GLY A 8 8.46 12.00 -4.72
N VAL A 9 9.45 11.29 -5.25
CA VAL A 9 10.46 10.58 -4.45
C VAL A 9 11.13 11.64 -3.59
N ARG A 10 10.63 11.82 -2.37
CA ARG A 10 11.41 12.46 -1.32
C ARG A 10 12.39 11.38 -0.88
N GLU A 11 13.65 11.75 -0.68
CA GLU A 11 14.64 10.84 -0.09
C GLU A 11 14.10 10.38 1.28
N GLY A 12 13.44 9.22 1.34
CA GLY A 12 12.81 8.72 2.56
C GLY A 12 11.54 7.88 2.36
N ASP A 13 10.82 8.02 1.25
CA ASP A 13 9.58 7.27 1.04
C ASP A 13 9.89 5.80 0.75
N CYS A 14 9.59 4.92 1.70
CA CYS A 14 9.89 3.48 1.65
C CYS A 14 8.76 2.64 1.03
N ALA A 15 7.58 3.22 0.87
CA ALA A 15 6.43 2.53 0.31
C ALA A 15 5.67 3.50 -0.58
N GLU A 16 5.09 2.97 -1.65
CA GLU A 16 4.12 3.68 -2.47
C GLU A 16 2.79 2.94 -2.47
N VAL A 17 1.71 3.71 -2.58
CA VAL A 17 0.34 3.22 -2.53
C VAL A 17 -0.41 3.73 -3.75
N GLY A 18 -0.95 2.82 -4.55
CA GLY A 18 -1.82 3.12 -5.69
C GLY A 18 -3.23 2.56 -5.48
N ARG A 19 -4.27 3.22 -5.98
CA ARG A 19 -5.66 2.74 -5.95
C ARG A 19 -5.95 1.76 -7.09
N ILE A 20 -6.37 0.54 -6.80
CA ILE A 20 -6.70 -0.45 -7.82
C ILE A 20 -8.14 -0.96 -7.63
N GLY A 21 -9.03 -0.68 -8.58
CA GLY A 21 -10.46 -1.01 -8.42
C GLY A 21 -10.99 -0.45 -7.10
N ASP A 22 -11.58 -1.32 -6.28
CA ASP A 22 -12.12 -0.99 -4.94
C ASP A 22 -11.07 -1.08 -3.80
N GLY A 23 -9.79 -1.22 -4.14
CA GLY A 23 -8.71 -1.45 -3.19
C GLY A 23 -7.47 -0.60 -3.44
N ALA A 24 -6.39 -0.97 -2.77
CA ALA A 24 -5.08 -0.36 -2.87
C ALA A 24 -4.01 -1.42 -3.14
N ALA A 25 -3.03 -1.08 -3.97
CA ALA A 25 -1.80 -1.81 -4.19
C ALA A 25 -0.69 -1.06 -3.45
N VAL A 26 0.05 -1.77 -2.60
CA VAL A 26 1.18 -1.22 -1.86
C VAL A 26 2.44 -1.93 -2.33
N ARG A 27 3.47 -1.18 -2.74
CA ARG A 27 4.78 -1.75 -3.06
C ARG A 27 5.90 -1.00 -2.35
N ASP A 28 6.96 -1.75 -2.05
CA ASP A 28 8.21 -1.20 -1.55
C ASP A 28 8.93 -0.47 -2.70
N THR A 29 9.25 0.80 -2.47
CA THR A 29 9.98 1.63 -3.44
C THR A 29 11.45 1.24 -3.52
N LYS A 30 11.99 0.60 -2.47
CA LYS A 30 13.38 0.14 -2.38
C LYS A 30 13.62 -1.15 -3.16
N ASN A 31 12.59 -1.98 -3.32
CA ASN A 31 12.61 -3.20 -4.13
C ASN A 31 11.37 -3.33 -5.01
N ARG A 32 11.32 -2.53 -6.09
CA ARG A 32 10.20 -2.53 -7.05
C ARG A 32 10.00 -3.87 -7.77
N ALA A 33 11.03 -4.71 -7.82
CA ALA A 33 10.99 -6.01 -8.48
C ALA A 33 10.24 -7.08 -7.67
N ALA A 34 10.06 -6.88 -6.35
CA ALA A 34 9.31 -7.80 -5.50
C ALA A 34 7.79 -7.79 -5.76
N GLY A 35 7.29 -6.84 -6.57
CA GLY A 35 5.87 -6.70 -6.87
C GLY A 35 5.11 -5.87 -5.83
N CYS A 36 3.79 -6.00 -5.82
CA CYS A 36 2.90 -5.31 -4.89
C CYS A 36 1.93 -6.30 -4.24
N PHE A 37 1.55 -6.05 -3.00
CA PHE A 37 0.37 -6.71 -2.42
C PHE A 37 -0.86 -5.81 -2.60
N THR A 38 -2.03 -6.43 -2.66
CA THR A 38 -3.31 -5.75 -2.84
C THR A 38 -4.17 -5.92 -1.61
N THR A 39 -4.87 -4.86 -1.19
CA THR A 39 -5.79 -4.89 -0.06
C THR A 39 -7.05 -4.10 -0.39
N THR A 40 -8.18 -4.50 0.19
CA THR A 40 -9.41 -3.71 0.16
C THR A 40 -9.51 -2.81 1.40
N ALA A 41 -10.35 -1.77 1.35
CA ALA A 41 -10.61 -0.93 2.51
C ALA A 41 -11.09 -1.75 3.73
N GLY A 42 -11.95 -2.76 3.50
CA GLY A 42 -12.45 -3.64 4.55
C GLY A 42 -11.36 -4.51 5.18
N GLN A 43 -10.48 -5.09 4.38
CA GLN A 43 -9.36 -5.90 4.87
C GLN A 43 -8.35 -5.06 5.68
N SER A 44 -8.06 -3.83 5.22
CA SER A 44 -7.21 -2.90 5.96
C SER A 44 -7.82 -2.52 7.31
N ALA A 45 -9.12 -2.22 7.34
CA ALA A 45 -9.81 -1.86 8.58
C ALA A 45 -9.82 -3.03 9.58
N ALA A 46 -10.10 -4.25 9.10
CA ALA A 46 -10.08 -5.45 9.93
C ALA A 46 -8.68 -5.75 10.51
N PHE A 47 -7.62 -5.59 9.70
CA PHE A 47 -6.25 -5.77 10.15
C PHE A 47 -5.88 -4.78 11.28
N VAL A 48 -6.17 -3.49 11.09
CA VAL A 48 -5.89 -2.46 12.11
C VAL A 48 -6.68 -2.73 13.40
N ALA A 49 -7.95 -3.13 13.28
CA ALA A 49 -8.76 -3.50 14.43
C ALA A 49 -8.17 -4.70 15.19
N ALA A 50 -7.67 -5.72 14.47
CA ALA A 50 -7.04 -6.89 15.08
C ALA A 50 -5.74 -6.54 15.80
N VAL A 51 -4.87 -5.71 15.21
CA VAL A 51 -3.63 -5.24 15.85
C VAL A 51 -3.94 -4.47 17.14
N ASN A 52 -4.97 -3.61 17.12
CA ASN A 52 -5.38 -2.83 18.28
C ASN A 52 -6.13 -3.64 19.36
N ALA A 53 -6.52 -4.88 19.08
CA ALA A 53 -7.18 -5.75 20.05
C ALA A 53 -6.17 -6.62 20.84
N ASP A 54 -4.93 -6.69 20.39
CA ASP A 54 -3.83 -7.44 21.01
C ASP A 54 -2.93 -6.56 21.93
N VAL A 55 -3.36 -5.34 22.23
CA VAL A 55 -2.69 -4.36 23.11
C VAL A 55 -3.48 -4.05 24.37
#